data_AF-A0A945CGN0-F1
#
_entry.id   AF-A0A945CGN0-F1
#
_cell.length_a   1.000
_cell.length_b   1.000
_cell.length_c   1.000
_cell.angle_alpha   90.00
_cell.angle_beta   90.00
_cell.angle_gamma   90.00
#
_symmetry.space_group_name_H-M   'P 1'
#
loop_
_entity.id
_entity.type
_entity.pdbx_description
1 polymer ?
#
loop_
_entity_poly.entity_id
_entity_poly.type
_entity_poly.pdbx_seq_one_letter_code
_entity_poly.pdbx_strand_id
1 'polypeptide(L)'
;MAETGQNGTPLLDELEKGPWPSFVTEIKAMAEDNEMCRDLLGQLEKSYRDKTGYWKHGGIVGVMGYGGGVIGRYSFLADEFPGVAHFHTLRVNQPMGWFYTSDALRKICDIWDKRGSGLTNMHGSTGDLVLLGTVTDELEPIFKELADEGFDLGGSGSDMRTPSCCVGPARCEWACYDTLALTQELTMYYQDELHRPAFPYKFKIKSSGCPNDCVASIARSDLSIIGTWRDDIKIDQAEVKAAEEAGLNIYRDVCGNCPTKCIDWDGETLSIDNSN
;
A
#
# COMPACT_ATOMS: atom_id res chain seq x y z
N MET A 1 20.60 -9.84 31.16
CA MET A 1 20.51 -10.72 29.99
C MET A 1 19.44 -11.73 30.30
N ALA A 2 18.31 -11.68 29.61
CA ALA A 2 17.05 -12.29 30.03
C ALA A 2 17.08 -13.83 29.97
N GLU A 3 16.42 -14.50 30.92
CA GLU A 3 15.91 -15.86 30.76
C GLU A 3 14.39 -15.76 30.59
N THR A 4 13.94 -15.54 29.35
CA THR A 4 12.52 -15.55 28.97
C THR A 4 12.36 -16.43 27.72
N GLY A 5 11.62 -17.53 27.88
CA GLY A 5 11.20 -18.45 26.81
C GLY A 5 12.26 -19.46 26.41
N GLN A 6 12.05 -20.74 26.70
CA GLN A 6 12.92 -21.84 26.30
C GLN A 6 13.21 -21.77 24.78
N ASN A 7 14.42 -21.31 24.44
CA ASN A 7 15.05 -21.28 23.11
C ASN A 7 14.77 -20.09 22.18
N GLY A 8 14.62 -18.83 22.64
CA GLY A 8 14.76 -17.63 21.78
C GLY A 8 13.98 -17.68 20.44
N THR A 9 14.56 -17.12 19.37
CA THR A 9 13.94 -17.05 18.02
C THR A 9 14.78 -17.71 16.90
N PRO A 10 15.34 -18.92 17.08
CA PRO A 10 16.33 -19.51 16.18
C PRO A 10 15.86 -19.70 14.73
N LEU A 11 14.56 -19.90 14.47
CA LEU A 11 14.07 -19.99 13.08
C LEU A 11 13.99 -18.60 12.44
N LEU A 12 13.54 -17.59 13.19
CA LEU A 12 13.55 -16.20 12.72
C LEU A 12 14.97 -15.65 12.55
N ASP A 13 15.92 -16.06 13.40
CA ASP A 13 17.33 -15.64 13.33
C ASP A 13 17.98 -16.03 11.98
N GLU A 14 17.54 -17.13 11.37
CA GLU A 14 17.99 -17.52 10.03
C GLU A 14 17.55 -16.53 8.94
N LEU A 15 16.46 -15.78 9.15
CA LEU A 15 15.93 -14.80 8.21
C LEU A 15 16.64 -13.44 8.31
N GLU A 16 17.57 -13.26 9.25
CA GLU A 16 18.46 -12.09 9.29
C GLU A 16 19.65 -12.23 8.32
N LYS A 17 19.84 -13.43 7.77
CA LYS A 17 20.93 -13.71 6.83
C LYS A 17 20.56 -13.25 5.42
N GLY A 18 21.60 -12.97 4.62
CA GLY A 18 21.46 -12.63 3.21
C GLY A 18 21.37 -11.12 2.96
N PRO A 19 21.29 -10.72 1.68
CA PRO A 19 21.41 -9.31 1.29
C PRO A 19 20.09 -8.53 1.33
N TRP A 20 18.93 -9.19 1.41
CA TRP A 20 17.64 -8.52 1.44
C TRP A 20 17.35 -7.96 2.84
N PRO A 21 16.83 -6.72 2.98
CA PRO A 21 16.53 -6.14 4.29
C PRO A 21 15.55 -7.03 5.07
N SER A 22 16.00 -7.50 6.23
CA SER A 22 15.26 -8.47 7.02
C SER A 22 14.23 -7.78 7.91
N PHE A 23 12.97 -8.19 7.77
CA PHE A 23 11.90 -7.75 8.68
C PHE A 23 12.14 -8.23 10.12
N VAL A 24 12.88 -9.33 10.33
CA VAL A 24 13.21 -9.82 11.68
C VAL A 24 14.16 -8.86 12.37
N THR A 25 15.18 -8.38 11.67
CA THR A 25 16.13 -7.38 12.20
C THR A 25 15.41 -6.10 12.60
N GLU A 26 14.48 -5.60 11.78
CA GLU A 26 13.69 -4.39 12.10
C GLU A 26 12.79 -4.60 13.33
N ILE A 27 12.07 -5.73 13.42
CA ILE A 27 11.23 -6.01 14.60
C ILE A 27 12.11 -6.19 15.86
N LYS A 28 13.28 -6.82 15.75
CA LYS A 28 14.21 -6.97 16.87
C LYS A 28 14.72 -5.64 17.41
N ALA A 29 15.02 -4.68 16.52
CA ALA A 29 15.41 -3.33 16.93
C ALA A 29 14.30 -2.66 17.76
N MET A 30 13.04 -2.76 17.32
CA MET A 30 11.90 -2.24 18.08
C MET A 30 11.66 -3.01 19.38
N ALA A 31 11.96 -4.31 19.41
CA ALA A 31 11.78 -5.18 20.57
C ALA A 31 12.78 -4.90 21.72
N GLU A 32 13.83 -4.11 21.49
CA GLU A 32 14.73 -3.66 22.57
C GLU A 32 13.95 -2.91 23.65
N ASP A 33 13.08 -1.99 23.24
CA ASP A 33 12.33 -1.12 24.16
C ASP A 33 10.80 -1.35 24.12
N ASN A 34 10.27 -2.15 23.19
CA ASN A 34 8.83 -2.41 23.08
C ASN A 34 8.47 -3.88 23.39
N GLU A 35 7.72 -4.11 24.48
CA GLU A 35 7.26 -5.44 24.90
C GLU A 35 6.34 -6.12 23.88
N MET A 36 5.47 -5.36 23.21
CA MET A 36 4.58 -5.88 22.18
C MET A 36 5.38 -6.48 21.00
N CYS A 37 6.50 -5.86 20.64
CA CYS A 37 7.40 -6.37 19.60
C CYS A 37 8.15 -7.64 20.03
N ARG A 38 8.58 -7.74 21.30
CA ARG A 38 9.18 -8.97 21.85
C ARG A 38 8.21 -10.14 21.79
N ASP A 39 6.99 -9.91 22.24
CA ASP A 39 5.95 -10.94 22.29
C ASP A 39 5.45 -11.31 20.89
N LEU A 40 5.43 -10.37 19.95
CA LEU A 40 5.19 -10.65 18.54
C LEU A 40 6.24 -11.60 17.97
N LEU A 41 7.53 -11.38 18.25
CA LEU A 41 8.61 -12.27 17.81
C LEU A 41 8.45 -13.67 18.41
N GLY A 42 8.14 -13.77 19.70
CA GLY A 42 7.91 -15.04 20.38
C GLY A 42 6.75 -15.83 19.76
N GLN A 43 5.60 -15.17 19.54
CA GLN A 43 4.45 -15.78 18.89
C GLN A 43 4.76 -16.16 17.43
N LEU A 44 5.47 -15.31 16.69
CA LEU A 44 5.82 -15.56 15.30
C LEU A 44 6.78 -16.75 15.17
N GLU A 45 7.80 -16.83 16.02
CA GLU A 45 8.71 -17.98 16.10
C GLU A 45 7.93 -19.28 16.35
N LYS A 46 6.97 -19.27 17.28
CA LYS A 46 6.10 -20.42 17.52
C LYS A 46 5.26 -20.77 16.30
N SER A 47 4.71 -19.76 15.61
CA SER A 47 4.04 -19.96 14.33
C SER A 47 4.94 -20.61 13.27
N TYR A 48 6.24 -20.30 13.23
CA TYR A 48 7.20 -20.93 12.33
C TYR A 48 7.46 -22.41 12.70
N ARG A 49 7.60 -22.71 14.00
CA ARG A 49 7.80 -24.09 14.50
C ARG A 49 6.59 -24.96 14.17
N ASP A 50 5.41 -24.46 14.49
CA ASP A 50 4.16 -25.22 14.45
C ASP A 50 3.46 -25.13 13.08
N LYS A 51 3.92 -24.22 12.21
CA LYS A 51 3.39 -23.98 10.85
C LYS A 51 1.90 -23.62 10.87
N THR A 52 1.48 -22.85 11.87
CA THR A 52 0.10 -22.41 12.06
C THR A 52 0.04 -20.98 12.60
N GLY A 53 -1.04 -20.26 12.32
CA GLY A 53 -1.26 -18.90 12.83
C GLY A 53 -1.91 -18.90 14.21
N TYR A 54 -1.37 -18.13 15.15
CA TYR A 54 -1.89 -18.02 16.52
C TYR A 54 -2.81 -16.82 16.76
N TRP A 55 -3.49 -16.36 15.72
CA TRP A 55 -4.46 -15.27 15.83
C TRP A 55 -5.90 -15.78 15.80
N LYS A 56 -6.72 -15.32 16.75
CA LYS A 56 -8.15 -15.62 16.83
C LYS A 56 -8.90 -15.14 15.59
N HIS A 57 -10.04 -15.78 15.34
CA HIS A 57 -10.94 -15.38 14.27
C HIS A 57 -11.56 -14.00 14.57
N GLY A 58 -11.46 -13.10 13.59
CA GLY A 58 -12.08 -11.78 13.63
C GLY A 58 -11.63 -10.87 14.78
N GLY A 59 -12.49 -9.90 15.08
CA GLY A 59 -12.31 -8.86 16.08
C GLY A 59 -13.03 -7.59 15.64
N ILE A 60 -14.04 -7.17 16.41
CA ILE A 60 -14.83 -5.97 16.12
C ILE A 60 -14.42 -4.89 17.11
N VAL A 61 -13.67 -3.92 16.62
CA VAL A 61 -13.20 -2.72 17.33
C VAL A 61 -13.15 -1.59 16.32
N GLY A 62 -13.17 -0.35 16.79
CA GLY A 62 -13.18 0.82 15.92
C GLY A 62 -13.18 2.10 16.73
N VAL A 63 -13.51 3.21 16.05
CA VAL A 63 -13.64 4.54 16.63
C VAL A 63 -15.05 5.06 16.44
N MET A 64 -15.51 5.90 17.35
CA MET A 64 -16.87 6.42 17.35
C MET A 64 -17.16 7.23 16.09
N GLY A 65 -18.30 6.93 15.48
CA GLY A 65 -18.77 7.59 14.26
C GLY A 65 -18.39 6.87 12.97
N TYR A 66 -17.40 5.97 12.99
CA TYR A 66 -16.98 5.17 11.84
C TYR A 66 -17.30 3.68 12.06
N GLY A 67 -17.74 3.01 11.00
CA GLY A 67 -18.02 1.57 10.99
C GLY A 67 -16.86 0.71 10.46
N GLY A 68 -15.73 1.33 10.12
CA GLY A 68 -14.55 0.69 9.55
C GLY A 68 -13.26 1.46 9.88
N GLY A 69 -12.13 1.02 9.31
CA GLY A 69 -10.81 1.63 9.46
C GLY A 69 -9.86 0.93 10.44
N VAL A 70 -10.38 0.08 11.34
CA VAL A 70 -9.59 -0.70 12.29
C VAL A 70 -9.85 -2.19 12.12
N ILE A 71 -8.79 -3.00 12.06
CA ILE A 71 -8.87 -4.46 12.02
C ILE A 71 -8.53 -5.02 13.41
N GLY A 72 -9.55 -5.48 14.12
CA GLY A 72 -9.38 -6.16 15.39
C GLY A 72 -8.64 -7.50 15.23
N ARG A 73 -7.72 -7.76 16.16
CA ARG A 73 -6.95 -9.00 16.21
C ARG A 73 -6.56 -9.31 17.65
N TYR A 74 -6.68 -10.57 18.02
CA TYR A 74 -6.40 -11.08 19.35
C TYR A 74 -5.59 -12.38 19.27
N SER A 75 -4.64 -12.57 20.18
CA SER A 75 -3.83 -13.79 20.22
C SER A 75 -4.57 -14.97 20.87
N PHE A 76 -4.32 -16.19 20.36
CA PHE A 76 -4.66 -17.45 21.05
C PHE A 76 -3.73 -17.77 22.24
N LEU A 77 -2.58 -17.11 22.30
CA LEU A 77 -1.50 -17.34 23.25
C LEU A 77 -1.32 -16.15 24.20
N ALA A 78 -2.40 -15.43 24.50
CA ALA A 78 -2.35 -14.23 25.34
C ALA A 78 -1.75 -14.48 26.74
N ASP A 79 -1.83 -15.71 27.27
CA ASP A 79 -1.20 -16.06 28.55
C ASP A 79 0.32 -16.22 28.43
N GLU A 80 0.82 -16.62 27.25
CA GLU A 80 2.25 -16.82 26.95
C GLU A 80 2.91 -15.55 26.40
N PHE A 81 2.16 -14.75 25.64
CA PHE A 81 2.58 -13.52 24.96
C PHE A 81 1.57 -12.38 25.24
N PRO A 82 1.49 -11.88 26.48
CA PRO A 82 0.50 -10.89 26.90
C PRO A 82 0.60 -9.56 26.16
N GLY A 83 1.79 -9.16 25.71
CA GLY A 83 2.02 -7.93 24.94
C GLY A 83 1.27 -7.89 23.61
N VAL A 84 0.93 -9.04 23.03
CA VAL A 84 0.13 -9.16 21.80
C VAL A 84 -1.25 -9.78 22.02
N ALA A 85 -1.74 -9.77 23.28
CA ALA A 85 -3.11 -10.19 23.58
C ALA A 85 -4.13 -9.44 22.73
N HIS A 86 -3.93 -8.12 22.56
CA HIS A 86 -4.55 -7.26 21.56
C HIS A 86 -3.46 -6.78 20.60
N PHE A 87 -3.73 -6.87 19.29
CA PHE A 87 -2.76 -6.45 18.28
C PHE A 87 -3.48 -5.83 17.07
N HIS A 88 -4.26 -4.79 17.35
CA HIS A 88 -5.15 -4.17 16.37
C HIS A 88 -4.38 -3.38 15.33
N THR A 89 -4.91 -3.33 14.10
CA THR A 89 -4.30 -2.60 13.00
C THR A 89 -5.17 -1.41 12.62
N LEU A 90 -4.61 -0.21 12.60
CA LEU A 90 -5.28 0.96 12.02
C LEU A 90 -4.83 1.14 10.58
N ARG A 91 -5.79 1.42 9.70
CA ARG A 91 -5.54 1.86 8.33
C ARG A 91 -5.64 3.37 8.30
N VAL A 92 -4.57 4.03 7.88
CA VAL A 92 -4.49 5.48 7.75
C VAL A 92 -4.49 5.83 6.26
N ASN A 93 -5.39 6.72 5.86
CA ASN A 93 -5.54 7.12 4.47
C ASN A 93 -4.27 7.85 4.00
N GLN A 94 -3.70 7.40 2.89
CA GLN A 94 -2.44 7.91 2.36
C GLN A 94 -2.66 9.13 1.45
N PRO A 95 -1.69 10.06 1.35
CA PRO A 95 -1.67 11.06 0.29
C PRO A 95 -1.57 10.41 -1.10
N MET A 96 -2.19 11.03 -2.10
CA MET A 96 -2.23 10.51 -3.47
C MET A 96 -0.83 10.34 -4.04
N GLY A 97 -0.59 9.20 -4.71
CA GLY A 97 0.73 8.84 -5.24
C GLY A 97 1.80 8.55 -4.18
N TRP A 98 1.44 8.43 -2.90
CA TRP A 98 2.35 8.16 -1.78
C TRP A 98 3.48 9.20 -1.62
N PHE A 99 3.20 10.47 -1.93
CA PHE A 99 4.14 11.55 -1.68
C PHE A 99 4.06 12.02 -0.23
N TYR A 100 5.20 12.01 0.47
CA TYR A 100 5.30 12.46 1.85
C TYR A 100 6.40 13.48 2.02
N THR A 101 6.22 14.40 2.98
CA THR A 101 7.34 15.13 3.57
C THR A 101 7.88 14.35 4.76
N SER A 102 9.15 14.54 5.11
CA SER A 102 9.71 13.89 6.29
C SER A 102 9.02 14.34 7.59
N ASP A 103 8.53 15.57 7.67
CA ASP A 103 7.75 16.06 8.81
C ASP A 103 6.43 15.31 8.99
N ALA A 104 5.70 15.05 7.90
CA ALA A 104 4.45 14.30 7.96
C ALA A 104 4.67 12.87 8.48
N LEU A 105 5.72 12.20 8.02
CA LEU A 105 6.08 10.87 8.50
C LEU A 105 6.54 10.88 9.97
N ARG A 106 7.35 11.87 10.37
CA ARG A 106 7.79 11.99 11.77
C ARG A 106 6.62 12.15 12.73
N LYS A 107 5.63 12.98 12.38
CA LYS A 107 4.41 13.15 13.19
C LYS A 107 3.65 11.84 13.37
N ILE A 108 3.51 11.04 12.31
CA ILE A 108 2.87 9.71 12.40
C ILE A 108 3.71 8.79 13.30
N CYS A 109 5.03 8.76 13.14
CA CYS A 109 5.93 7.98 13.99
C CYS A 109 5.82 8.40 15.46
N ASP A 110 5.84 9.70 15.78
CA ASP A 110 5.73 10.20 17.15
C ASP A 110 4.43 9.76 17.83
N ILE A 111 3.30 9.77 17.10
CA ILE A 111 2.02 9.26 17.59
C ILE A 111 2.10 7.74 17.78
N TRP A 112 2.67 7.02 16.81
CA TRP A 112 2.65 5.56 16.79
C TRP A 112 3.62 4.92 17.79
N ASP A 113 4.80 5.50 17.99
CA ASP A 113 5.78 5.05 18.98
C ASP A 113 5.25 5.24 20.40
N LYS A 114 4.43 6.28 20.62
CA LYS A 114 3.78 6.55 21.92
C LYS A 114 2.62 5.59 22.22
N ARG A 115 1.88 5.16 21.21
CA ARG A 115 0.53 4.55 21.38
C ARG A 115 0.37 3.16 20.76
N GLY A 116 1.38 2.66 20.07
CA GLY A 116 1.34 1.38 19.38
C GLY A 116 2.63 0.60 19.53
N SER A 117 2.83 -0.34 18.61
CA SER A 117 4.03 -1.17 18.55
C SER A 117 5.23 -0.45 17.94
N GLY A 118 5.03 0.69 17.26
CA GLY A 118 6.01 1.31 16.37
C GLY A 118 6.20 0.55 15.03
N LEU A 119 5.60 -0.63 14.85
CA LEU A 119 5.66 -1.41 13.61
C LEU A 119 4.65 -0.91 12.58
N THR A 120 5.05 -0.85 11.32
CA THR A 120 4.17 -0.40 10.23
C THR A 120 4.23 -1.32 9.01
N ASN A 121 3.25 -1.18 8.12
CA ASN A 121 3.45 -1.54 6.72
C ASN A 121 3.33 -0.28 5.85
N MET A 122 4.37 -0.02 5.06
CA MET A 122 4.48 1.07 4.10
C MET A 122 4.54 0.48 2.69
N HIS A 123 3.41 0.12 2.08
CA HIS A 123 2.01 0.38 2.44
C HIS A 123 1.18 -0.90 2.39
N GLY A 124 -0.08 -0.83 2.82
CA GLY A 124 -1.06 -1.87 2.55
C GLY A 124 -1.40 -1.96 1.06
N SER A 125 -1.72 -3.17 0.57
CA SER A 125 -1.97 -3.36 -0.87
C SER A 125 -3.19 -2.62 -1.44
N THR A 126 -4.04 -2.00 -0.61
CA THR A 126 -5.10 -1.12 -1.12
C THR A 126 -4.59 0.30 -1.33
N GLY A 127 -3.69 0.77 -0.47
CA GLY A 127 -3.05 2.07 -0.50
C GLY A 127 -2.64 2.56 0.89
N ASP A 128 -3.43 2.19 1.90
CA ASP A 128 -3.33 2.72 3.27
C ASP A 128 -1.93 2.58 3.88
N LEU A 129 -1.52 3.57 4.66
CA LEU A 129 -0.47 3.38 5.65
C LEU A 129 -1.03 2.51 6.78
N VAL A 130 -0.26 1.50 7.19
CA VAL A 130 -0.71 0.51 8.17
C VAL A 130 0.04 0.70 9.48
N LEU A 131 -0.68 1.04 10.55
CA LEU A 131 -0.16 1.05 11.91
C LEU A 131 -0.46 -0.30 12.54
N LEU A 132 0.57 -1.13 12.72
CA LEU A 132 0.44 -2.57 12.98
C LEU A 132 0.63 -2.90 14.47
N GLY A 133 -0.46 -2.97 15.22
CA GLY A 133 -0.44 -3.45 16.60
C GLY A 133 -0.61 -2.35 17.63
N THR A 134 -1.81 -2.29 18.20
CA THR A 134 -2.12 -1.52 19.41
C THR A 134 -3.26 -2.21 20.17
N VAL A 135 -3.67 -1.63 21.28
CA VAL A 135 -4.76 -2.09 22.15
C VAL A 135 -6.03 -1.27 21.89
N THR A 136 -7.17 -1.77 22.37
CA THR A 136 -8.48 -1.15 22.14
C THR A 136 -8.57 0.27 22.71
N ASP A 137 -8.02 0.49 23.90
CA ASP A 137 -8.12 1.77 24.60
C ASP A 137 -7.31 2.90 23.92
N GLU A 138 -6.36 2.56 23.05
CA GLU A 138 -5.55 3.54 22.31
C GLU A 138 -6.15 3.93 20.96
N LEU A 139 -7.20 3.24 20.47
CA LEU A 139 -7.77 3.51 19.15
C LEU A 139 -8.29 4.94 19.01
N GLU A 140 -9.07 5.41 19.99
CA GLU A 140 -9.62 6.78 20.00
C GLU A 140 -8.53 7.86 20.17
N PRO A 141 -7.59 7.73 21.13
CA PRO A 141 -6.45 8.65 21.22
C PRO A 141 -5.62 8.75 19.94
N ILE A 142 -5.30 7.61 19.29
CA ILE A 142 -4.55 7.59 18.04
C ILE A 142 -5.34 8.31 16.94
N PHE A 143 -6.62 7.96 16.78
CA PHE A 143 -7.47 8.58 15.77
C PHE A 143 -7.55 10.09 15.94
N LYS A 144 -7.74 10.56 17.19
CA LYS A 144 -7.76 11.99 17.48
C LYS A 144 -6.45 12.67 17.10
N GLU A 145 -5.29 12.14 17.52
CA GLU A 145 -4.00 12.76 17.23
C GLU A 145 -3.67 12.73 15.73
N LEU A 146 -4.04 11.67 15.01
CA LEU A 146 -3.92 11.61 13.55
C LEU A 146 -4.77 12.70 12.87
N ALA A 147 -6.03 12.86 13.31
CA ALA A 147 -6.93 13.88 12.78
C ALA A 147 -6.42 15.31 13.04
N ASP A 148 -5.86 15.57 14.22
CA ASP A 148 -5.23 16.84 14.57
C ASP A 148 -4.02 17.15 13.66
N GLU A 149 -3.35 16.11 13.13
CA GLU A 149 -2.25 16.21 12.16
C GLU A 149 -2.69 16.15 10.68
N GLY A 150 -4.00 16.10 10.41
CA GLY A 150 -4.58 16.11 9.06
C GLY A 150 -4.64 14.75 8.38
N PHE A 151 -4.50 13.65 9.11
CA PHE A 151 -4.70 12.30 8.63
C PHE A 151 -6.05 11.75 9.10
N ASP A 152 -6.74 11.03 8.21
CA ASP A 152 -7.95 10.30 8.55
C ASP A 152 -7.73 8.79 8.38
N LEU A 153 -8.63 7.98 8.92
CA LEU A 153 -8.63 6.53 8.72
C LEU A 153 -9.02 6.18 7.28
N GLY A 154 -8.47 5.07 6.81
CA GLY A 154 -8.86 4.40 5.58
C GLY A 154 -10.09 3.51 5.75
N GLY A 155 -10.52 2.87 4.66
CA GLY A 155 -11.72 2.03 4.63
C GLY A 155 -11.49 0.56 5.03
N SER A 156 -12.45 -0.03 5.75
CA SER A 156 -12.53 -1.48 5.93
C SER A 156 -13.94 -1.96 6.30
N GLY A 157 -14.53 -2.76 5.43
CA GLY A 157 -15.78 -3.46 5.74
C GLY A 157 -16.54 -3.75 4.45
N SER A 158 -17.86 -3.66 4.51
CA SER A 158 -18.72 -3.60 3.32
C SER A 158 -18.98 -2.14 2.94
N ASP A 159 -17.90 -1.46 2.57
CA ASP A 159 -17.77 -0.02 2.35
C ASP A 159 -17.00 0.26 1.05
N MET A 160 -16.93 1.53 0.67
CA MET A 160 -15.88 2.01 -0.22
C MET A 160 -14.54 1.86 0.50
N ARG A 161 -13.55 1.27 -0.16
CA ARG A 161 -12.18 1.21 0.35
C ARG A 161 -11.39 2.40 -0.16
N THR A 162 -10.32 2.70 0.57
CA THR A 162 -9.36 3.74 0.24
C THR A 162 -8.95 3.70 -1.24
N PRO A 163 -9.31 4.74 -2.02
CA PRO A 163 -8.88 4.85 -3.40
C PRO A 163 -7.35 5.00 -3.50
N SER A 164 -6.76 4.53 -4.59
CA SER A 164 -5.34 4.72 -4.88
C SER A 164 -5.07 4.90 -6.36
N CYS A 165 -3.96 5.55 -6.69
CA CYS A 165 -3.62 5.89 -8.06
C CYS A 165 -2.13 5.73 -8.36
N CYS A 166 -1.77 5.68 -9.64
CA CYS A 166 -0.36 5.80 -10.01
C CYS A 166 0.18 7.21 -9.76
N VAL A 167 1.49 7.41 -9.99
CA VAL A 167 2.17 8.69 -9.81
C VAL A 167 1.61 9.82 -10.69
N GLY A 168 0.94 9.45 -11.80
CA GLY A 168 0.24 10.41 -12.65
C GLY A 168 1.14 11.53 -13.18
N PRO A 169 0.59 12.75 -13.35
CA PRO A 169 1.32 13.86 -13.93
C PRO A 169 2.43 14.41 -13.02
N ALA A 170 2.52 13.97 -11.74
CA ALA A 170 3.59 14.44 -10.86
C ALA A 170 4.98 14.01 -11.35
N ARG A 171 5.08 12.86 -12.04
CA ARG A 171 6.38 12.36 -12.54
C ARG A 171 6.28 11.38 -13.71
N CYS A 172 5.21 11.42 -14.49
CA CYS A 172 5.07 10.58 -15.68
C CYS A 172 4.54 11.41 -16.84
N GLU A 173 5.30 11.42 -17.92
CA GLU A 173 5.01 12.07 -19.20
C GLU A 173 3.91 11.35 -20.01
N TRP A 174 3.51 10.14 -19.61
CA TRP A 174 2.44 9.36 -20.24
C TRP A 174 1.06 9.54 -19.59
N ALA A 175 0.97 10.34 -18.52
CA ALA A 175 -0.29 10.54 -17.81
C ALA A 175 -1.31 11.27 -18.69
N CYS A 176 -2.41 10.60 -19.06
CA CYS A 176 -3.46 11.17 -19.91
C CYS A 176 -4.45 12.06 -19.14
N TYR A 177 -4.40 12.04 -17.81
CA TYR A 177 -5.20 12.90 -16.92
C TYR A 177 -4.51 13.02 -15.55
N ASP A 178 -4.99 13.93 -14.72
CA ASP A 178 -4.50 14.08 -13.35
C ASP A 178 -5.10 13.00 -12.43
N THR A 179 -4.40 11.88 -12.31
CA THR A 179 -4.81 10.75 -11.47
C THR A 179 -4.81 11.11 -9.99
N LEU A 180 -3.94 12.03 -9.56
CA LEU A 180 -3.80 12.45 -8.17
C LEU A 180 -5.02 13.28 -7.78
N ALA A 181 -5.35 14.30 -8.57
CA ALA A 181 -6.49 15.17 -8.33
C ALA A 181 -7.82 14.39 -8.34
N LEU A 182 -8.05 13.54 -9.36
CA LEU A 182 -9.28 12.74 -9.44
C LEU A 182 -9.43 11.80 -8.23
N THR A 183 -8.35 11.13 -7.84
CA THR A 183 -8.41 10.17 -6.72
C THR A 183 -8.62 10.88 -5.39
N GLN A 184 -8.03 12.06 -5.21
CA GLN A 184 -8.30 12.92 -4.06
C GLN A 184 -9.77 13.36 -4.03
N GLU A 185 -10.31 13.83 -5.16
CA GLU A 185 -11.70 14.28 -5.25
C GLU A 185 -12.68 13.14 -4.91
N LEU A 186 -12.50 11.96 -5.49
CA LEU A 186 -13.33 10.79 -5.20
C LEU A 186 -13.21 10.36 -3.73
N THR A 187 -12.01 10.41 -3.17
CA THR A 187 -11.78 10.08 -1.75
C THR A 187 -12.53 11.05 -0.83
N MET A 188 -12.51 12.35 -1.13
CA MET A 188 -13.18 13.37 -0.32
C MET A 188 -14.70 13.39 -0.53
N TYR A 189 -15.16 13.15 -1.75
CA TYR A 189 -16.59 13.18 -2.08
C TYR A 189 -17.34 12.02 -1.42
N TYR A 190 -16.76 10.83 -1.37
CA TYR A 190 -17.37 9.61 -0.83
C TYR A 190 -16.87 9.22 0.57
N GLN A 191 -16.58 10.21 1.43
CA GLN A 191 -16.13 9.96 2.81
C GLN A 191 -17.17 9.14 3.60
N ASP A 192 -18.46 9.42 3.43
CA ASP A 192 -19.51 8.68 4.14
C ASP A 192 -19.50 7.19 3.75
N GLU A 193 -19.45 6.88 2.45
CA GLU A 193 -19.41 5.52 1.95
C GLU A 193 -18.10 4.79 2.29
N LEU A 194 -17.01 5.53 2.54
CA LEU A 194 -15.72 4.98 2.98
C LEU A 194 -15.72 4.64 4.47
N HIS A 195 -16.29 5.51 5.31
CA HIS A 195 -16.25 5.35 6.76
C HIS A 195 -17.47 4.62 7.35
N ARG A 196 -18.61 4.61 6.65
CA ARG A 196 -19.88 4.03 7.12
C ARG A 196 -20.35 2.95 6.15
N PRO A 197 -20.05 1.67 6.42
CA PRO A 197 -20.40 0.55 5.54
C PRO A 197 -21.89 0.49 5.19
N ALA A 198 -22.24 0.96 3.99
CA ALA A 198 -23.61 1.00 3.47
C ALA A 198 -23.84 0.01 2.31
N PHE A 199 -22.79 -0.66 1.85
CA PHE A 199 -22.85 -1.52 0.66
C PHE A 199 -23.07 -2.99 1.01
N PRO A 200 -23.56 -3.80 0.05
CA PRO A 200 -23.66 -5.25 0.24
C PRO A 200 -22.30 -5.91 0.49
N TYR A 201 -21.23 -5.36 -0.11
CA TYR A 201 -19.86 -5.81 0.12
C TYR A 201 -18.85 -4.69 -0.18
N LYS A 202 -17.54 -4.99 -0.09
CA LYS A 202 -16.48 -4.02 -0.34
C LYS A 202 -16.52 -3.50 -1.78
N PHE A 203 -16.18 -2.23 -1.98
CA PHE A 203 -16.02 -1.61 -3.29
C PHE A 203 -14.72 -0.82 -3.35
N LYS A 204 -13.91 -0.99 -4.41
CA LYS A 204 -12.61 -0.34 -4.56
C LYS A 204 -12.56 0.49 -5.83
N ILE A 205 -11.93 1.66 -5.74
CA ILE A 205 -11.61 2.50 -6.91
C ILE A 205 -10.09 2.58 -7.07
N LYS A 206 -9.61 2.46 -8.30
CA LYS A 206 -8.20 2.74 -8.64
C LYS A 206 -8.08 3.51 -9.95
N SER A 207 -7.12 4.44 -9.98
CA SER A 207 -6.92 5.37 -11.09
C SER A 207 -5.52 5.21 -11.69
N SER A 208 -5.44 4.76 -12.94
CA SER A 208 -4.21 4.66 -13.71
C SER A 208 -4.19 5.66 -14.86
N GLY A 209 -3.08 6.40 -14.99
CA GLY A 209 -2.96 7.50 -15.95
C GLY A 209 -2.86 7.05 -17.41
N CYS A 210 -2.50 5.79 -17.67
CA CYS A 210 -2.40 5.21 -19.01
C CYS A 210 -2.54 3.68 -18.97
N PRO A 211 -2.60 2.99 -20.12
CA PRO A 211 -2.79 1.54 -20.20
C PRO A 211 -1.68 0.66 -19.59
N ASN A 212 -0.51 1.22 -19.23
CA ASN A 212 0.51 0.49 -18.46
C ASN A 212 0.02 0.10 -17.05
N ASP A 213 -1.04 0.74 -16.57
CA ASP A 213 -1.75 0.41 -15.35
C ASP A 213 -0.86 0.21 -14.11
N CYS A 214 0.00 1.18 -13.79
CA CYS A 214 1.00 1.04 -12.73
C CYS A 214 0.44 0.80 -11.31
N VAL A 215 -0.85 1.09 -11.06
CA VAL A 215 -1.52 0.74 -9.79
C VAL A 215 -2.34 -0.56 -9.87
N ALA A 216 -2.29 -1.25 -11.03
CA ALA A 216 -3.02 -2.48 -11.33
C ALA A 216 -4.53 -2.35 -11.05
N SER A 217 -5.12 -1.24 -11.50
CA SER A 217 -6.51 -0.89 -11.33
C SER A 217 -7.44 -1.97 -11.89
N ILE A 218 -7.17 -2.49 -13.10
CA ILE A 218 -8.05 -3.47 -13.75
C ILE A 218 -8.17 -4.78 -12.97
N ALA A 219 -7.12 -5.14 -12.20
CA ALA A 219 -7.06 -6.38 -11.45
C ALA A 219 -7.44 -6.24 -9.96
N ARG A 220 -7.36 -5.04 -9.39
CA ARG A 220 -7.41 -4.81 -7.93
C ARG A 220 -8.42 -3.74 -7.52
N SER A 221 -9.35 -3.38 -8.41
CA SER A 221 -10.47 -2.48 -8.12
C SER A 221 -11.75 -2.94 -8.78
N ASP A 222 -12.88 -2.60 -8.17
CA ASP A 222 -14.22 -2.86 -8.70
C ASP A 222 -14.58 -1.80 -9.74
N LEU A 223 -14.07 -0.56 -9.57
CA LEU A 223 -14.10 0.50 -10.56
C LEU A 223 -12.67 0.91 -10.93
N SER A 224 -12.28 0.54 -12.15
CA SER A 224 -10.98 0.84 -12.74
C SER A 224 -11.09 2.04 -13.69
N ILE A 225 -10.31 3.09 -13.44
CA ILE A 225 -10.26 4.29 -14.28
C ILE A 225 -8.90 4.34 -14.97
N ILE A 226 -8.86 4.06 -16.28
CA ILE A 226 -7.61 3.98 -17.06
C ILE A 226 -7.63 5.05 -18.14
N GLY A 227 -6.61 5.91 -18.13
CA GLY A 227 -6.46 7.01 -19.07
C GLY A 227 -6.09 6.54 -20.46
N THR A 228 -6.57 7.27 -21.46
CA THR A 228 -6.22 7.08 -22.86
C THR A 228 -6.36 8.41 -23.60
N TRP A 229 -5.89 8.45 -24.83
CA TRP A 229 -6.13 9.50 -25.79
C TRP A 229 -7.04 9.00 -26.93
N ARG A 230 -7.46 9.91 -27.82
CA ARG A 230 -8.33 9.60 -28.98
C ARG A 230 -7.93 10.32 -30.27
N ASP A 231 -6.85 11.08 -30.22
CA ASP A 231 -6.16 11.72 -31.34
C ASP A 231 -4.92 10.90 -31.74
N ASP A 232 -4.09 11.44 -32.61
CA ASP A 232 -2.93 10.74 -33.14
C ASP A 232 -1.75 10.73 -32.14
N ILE A 233 -0.99 9.63 -32.13
CA ILE A 233 0.30 9.59 -31.45
C ILE A 233 1.24 10.64 -32.06
N LYS A 234 1.86 11.46 -31.22
CA LYS A 234 2.81 12.50 -31.62
C LYS A 234 4.17 11.86 -31.88
N ILE A 235 4.74 12.10 -33.06
CA ILE A 235 6.01 11.52 -33.50
C ILE A 235 7.00 12.64 -33.78
N ASP A 236 8.16 12.59 -33.13
CA ASP A 236 9.33 13.40 -33.47
C ASP A 236 10.31 12.52 -34.26
N GLN A 237 10.40 12.76 -35.58
CA GLN A 237 11.26 11.95 -36.45
C GLN A 237 12.75 12.11 -36.14
N ALA A 238 13.17 13.26 -35.60
CA ALA A 238 14.57 13.48 -35.24
C ALA A 238 14.96 12.58 -34.05
N GLU A 239 14.08 12.45 -33.06
CA GLU A 239 14.29 11.55 -31.91
C GLU A 239 14.20 10.06 -32.32
N VAL A 240 13.31 9.72 -33.26
CA VAL A 240 13.25 8.36 -33.84
C VAL A 240 14.59 8.00 -34.48
N LYS A 241 15.16 8.90 -35.29
CA LYS A 241 16.47 8.72 -35.91
C LYS A 241 17.60 8.63 -34.90
N ALA A 242 17.61 9.50 -33.89
CA ALA A 242 18.60 9.44 -32.83
C ALA A 242 18.55 8.09 -32.08
N ALA A 243 17.36 7.54 -31.84
CA ALA A 243 17.21 6.22 -31.22
C ALA A 243 17.74 5.07 -32.10
N GLU A 244 17.47 5.12 -33.42
CA GLU A 244 18.03 4.16 -34.39
C GLU A 244 19.57 4.19 -34.39
N GLU A 245 20.15 5.39 -34.47
CA GLU A 245 21.61 5.61 -34.45
C GLU A 245 22.25 5.16 -33.14
N ALA A 246 21.52 5.29 -32.02
CA ALA A 246 21.93 4.77 -30.71
C ALA A 246 21.83 3.22 -30.61
N GLY A 247 21.34 2.55 -31.65
CA GLY A 247 21.32 1.09 -31.78
C GLY A 247 19.97 0.43 -31.55
N LEU A 248 18.87 1.20 -31.43
CA LEU A 248 17.53 0.64 -31.39
C LEU A 248 17.17 0.05 -32.76
N ASN A 249 16.78 -1.22 -32.80
CA ASN A 249 16.24 -1.80 -34.03
C ASN A 249 14.74 -1.51 -34.10
N ILE A 250 14.37 -0.38 -34.72
CA ILE A 250 12.97 0.09 -34.79
C ILE A 250 12.03 -0.98 -35.34
N TYR A 251 12.42 -1.67 -36.42
CA TYR A 251 11.57 -2.69 -37.03
C TYR A 251 11.34 -3.87 -36.09
N ARG A 252 12.40 -4.44 -35.50
CA ARG A 252 12.30 -5.62 -34.63
C ARG A 252 11.65 -5.29 -33.29
N ASP A 253 12.07 -4.20 -32.66
CA ASP A 253 11.76 -3.91 -31.25
C ASP A 253 10.47 -3.12 -31.10
N VAL A 254 10.04 -2.38 -32.13
CA VAL A 254 8.80 -1.58 -32.12
C VAL A 254 7.77 -2.13 -33.09
N CYS A 255 8.01 -2.05 -34.40
CA CYS A 255 7.01 -2.37 -35.43
C CYS A 255 6.56 -3.84 -35.35
N GLY A 256 7.54 -4.75 -35.23
CA GLY A 256 7.32 -6.19 -35.10
C GLY A 256 6.53 -6.59 -33.85
N ASN A 257 6.57 -5.77 -32.80
CA ASN A 257 5.88 -5.99 -31.53
C ASN A 257 4.55 -5.24 -31.42
N CYS A 258 4.23 -4.33 -32.35
CA CYS A 258 2.92 -3.69 -32.41
C CYS A 258 1.82 -4.77 -32.55
N PRO A 259 0.82 -4.80 -31.64
CA PRO A 259 -0.20 -5.86 -31.64
C PRO A 259 -1.13 -5.80 -32.86
N THR A 260 -1.44 -4.60 -33.34
CA THR A 260 -2.33 -4.37 -34.50
C THR A 260 -1.59 -4.24 -35.82
N LYS A 261 -0.25 -4.21 -35.78
CA LYS A 261 0.63 -4.00 -36.95
C LYS A 261 0.36 -2.67 -37.68
N CYS A 262 -0.03 -1.63 -36.94
CA CYS A 262 -0.30 -0.29 -37.48
C CYS A 262 0.92 0.67 -37.43
N ILE A 263 2.07 0.22 -36.93
CA ILE A 263 3.32 1.01 -36.91
C ILE A 263 4.23 0.51 -38.04
N ASP A 264 4.70 1.42 -38.89
CA ASP A 264 5.59 1.13 -40.02
C ASP A 264 6.87 1.97 -39.98
N TRP A 265 7.96 1.40 -40.52
CA TRP A 265 9.28 2.01 -40.61
C TRP A 265 9.94 1.67 -41.95
N ASP A 266 10.15 2.68 -42.79
CA ASP A 266 10.74 2.51 -44.14
C ASP A 266 12.28 2.66 -44.18
N GLY A 267 12.91 2.91 -43.03
CA GLY A 267 14.34 3.23 -42.93
C GLY A 267 14.63 4.72 -42.86
N GLU A 268 13.63 5.60 -42.96
CA GLU A 268 13.75 7.05 -42.85
C GLU A 268 12.68 7.66 -41.94
N THR A 269 11.43 7.24 -42.09
CA THR A 269 10.26 7.80 -41.42
C THR A 269 9.46 6.72 -40.69
N LEU A 270 9.10 7.00 -39.42
CA LEU A 270 8.18 6.17 -38.66
C LEU A 270 6.76 6.71 -38.83
N SER A 271 5.83 5.84 -39.19
CA SER A 271 4.42 6.21 -39.35
C SER A 271 3.52 5.29 -38.54
N ILE A 272 2.37 5.82 -38.11
CA ILE A 272 1.37 5.08 -37.34
C ILE A 272 0.01 5.34 -37.95
N ASP A 273 -0.70 4.28 -38.31
CA ASP A 273 -2.12 4.34 -38.64
C ASP A 273 -2.95 4.30 -37.35
N ASN A 274 -3.20 5.46 -36.76
CA ASN A 274 -3.93 5.60 -35.50
C ASN A 274 -5.39 5.11 -35.55
N SER A 275 -5.92 4.79 -36.74
CA SER A 275 -7.28 4.28 -36.89
C SER A 275 -7.40 2.76 -36.64
N ASN A 276 -6.27 2.04 -36.55
CA ASN A 276 -6.17 0.58 -36.40
C ASN A 276 -5.43 0.16 -35.12
#